data_AF-A0A7Y3C579-F1
#
_entry.id   AF-A0A7Y3C579-F1
#
_cell.length_a   1.000
_cell.length_b   1.000
_cell.length_c   1.000
_cell.angle_alpha   90.00
_cell.angle_beta   90.00
_cell.angle_gamma   90.00
#
_symmetry.space_group_name_H-M   'P 1'
#
loop_
_entity.id
_entity.type
_entity.pdbx_description
1 polymer ?
#
loop_
_entity_poly.entity_id
_entity_poly.type
_entity_poly.pdbx_seq_one_letter_code
_entity_poly.pdbx_strand_id
1 'polypeptide(L)'
;IQPKEIEERRKRPLVKSSFEKYTLNVDLSQMNNVDLDEKKYASKYSMLSAKELSYTIDTLKIDRKKDFEDLSENMYNRTTASTLSLNMNPREVDSAFSGASIYELFDNRRKIQLIDAATNSVNSTRAILNSKKKTLAIAEKNLNKHIISFYEKFALGFACIILFFVGAPLGALIRKGGFGLPIVIAIVLFLTYHFIGIFAKNSAEDSSLNPIAATWLSTLIMLPLSVYLTNRATKDRSLVSFDGIFDPINKLIGRKESEQKPVSSDQLVKSSEAFQTLDGYSKEKLIDVIKNYRQYDLDVSYKNSALAILNERGFTEDELRFGGNLLNENYENALRYKKSYASNSVTTFKLYFISLIGDIVGAVLNNNGFPTIGLILMIIGILATLIYIVYLFKSLSSLSNFYKQIPEKSGVNIFVLLFMGLPLFFLLYFYYKDKLKEDIKTIR
;
A
#
# COMPACT_ATOMS: atom_id res chain seq x y z
N ILE A 1 9.36 22.69 -57.07
CA ILE A 1 9.50 21.98 -58.37
C ILE A 1 9.11 20.52 -58.12
N GLN A 2 7.85 20.15 -58.35
CA GLN A 2 7.44 18.74 -58.29
C GLN A 2 7.35 18.19 -59.73
N PRO A 3 7.89 16.99 -60.00
CA PRO A 3 7.77 16.38 -61.34
C PRO A 3 6.31 16.10 -61.69
N LYS A 4 5.99 16.16 -62.98
CA LYS A 4 4.62 15.95 -63.47
C LYS A 4 4.16 14.50 -63.33
N GLU A 5 5.06 13.53 -63.41
CA GLU A 5 4.70 12.11 -63.35
C GLU A 5 4.63 11.53 -61.93
N ILE A 6 3.62 10.70 -61.69
CA ILE A 6 3.28 10.16 -60.36
C ILE A 6 4.34 9.17 -59.85
N GLU A 7 5.00 8.43 -60.74
CA GLU A 7 6.02 7.44 -60.37
C GLU A 7 7.31 8.10 -59.86
N GLU A 8 7.70 9.25 -60.41
CA GLU A 8 8.88 9.99 -59.97
C GLU A 8 8.69 10.62 -58.58
N ARG A 9 7.46 10.98 -58.22
CA ARG A 9 7.11 11.54 -56.90
C ARG A 9 7.36 10.53 -55.78
N ARG A 10 7.24 9.22 -56.05
CA ARG A 10 7.48 8.15 -55.07
C ARG A 10 8.96 7.94 -54.74
N LYS A 11 9.88 8.42 -55.59
CA LYS A 11 11.33 8.26 -55.42
C LYS A 11 11.95 9.29 -54.47
N ARG A 12 11.22 10.33 -54.06
CA ARG A 12 11.69 11.37 -53.11
C ARG A 12 10.59 11.74 -52.11
N PRO A 13 10.28 10.88 -51.12
CA PRO A 13 9.18 11.11 -50.17
C PRO A 13 9.44 12.25 -49.16
N LEU A 14 10.67 12.78 -49.10
CA LEU A 14 11.12 13.77 -48.11
C LEU A 14 11.62 15.06 -48.78
N VAL A 15 10.83 15.66 -49.67
CA VAL A 15 11.15 16.99 -50.20
C VAL A 15 11.01 18.02 -49.07
N LYS A 16 12.13 18.39 -48.45
CA LYS A 16 12.20 19.53 -47.52
C LYS A 16 12.31 20.81 -48.35
N SER A 17 11.30 21.67 -48.23
CA SER A 17 11.28 22.98 -48.88
C SER A 17 11.63 24.04 -47.85
N SER A 18 12.76 24.72 -48.02
CA SER A 18 13.15 25.87 -47.20
C SER A 18 12.72 27.17 -47.90
N PHE A 19 12.06 28.06 -47.17
CA PHE A 19 11.72 29.40 -47.65
C PHE A 19 12.34 30.41 -46.69
N GLU A 20 12.86 31.52 -47.23
CA GLU A 20 13.34 32.63 -46.42
C GLU A 20 12.18 33.33 -45.70
N LYS A 21 11.01 33.41 -46.36
CA LYS A 21 9.76 33.89 -45.79
C LYS A 21 8.57 33.12 -46.35
N TYR A 22 7.80 32.49 -45.48
CA TYR A 22 6.57 31.77 -45.83
C TYR A 22 5.37 32.57 -45.30
N THR A 23 4.63 33.21 -46.20
CA THR A 23 3.45 34.01 -45.84
C THR A 23 2.20 33.17 -46.04
N LEU A 24 1.56 32.76 -44.93
CA LEU A 24 0.29 32.04 -44.94
C LEU A 24 -0.85 33.07 -44.83
N ASN A 25 -1.62 33.24 -45.90
CA ASN A 25 -2.83 34.05 -45.86
C ASN A 25 -3.98 33.18 -45.34
N VAL A 26 -4.34 33.34 -44.07
CA VAL A 26 -5.50 32.68 -43.46
C VAL A 26 -6.69 33.62 -43.56
N ASP A 27 -7.75 33.18 -44.23
CA ASP A 27 -9.01 33.93 -44.26
C ASP A 27 -9.69 33.81 -42.89
N LEU A 28 -9.71 34.92 -42.15
CA LEU A 28 -10.32 35.03 -40.83
C LEU A 28 -11.85 35.20 -40.89
N SER A 29 -12.44 35.32 -42.08
CA SER A 29 -13.89 35.48 -42.25
C SER A 29 -14.69 34.32 -41.64
N GLN A 30 -14.15 33.10 -41.67
CA GLN A 30 -14.77 31.92 -41.06
C GLN A 30 -14.52 31.80 -39.54
N MET A 31 -13.60 32.58 -38.98
CA MET A 31 -13.31 32.58 -37.55
C MET A 31 -14.41 33.28 -36.74
N ASN A 32 -15.26 34.08 -37.40
CA ASN A 32 -16.43 34.72 -36.78
C ASN A 32 -17.69 33.83 -36.78
N ASN A 33 -17.65 32.66 -37.46
CA ASN A 33 -18.69 31.63 -37.44
C ASN A 33 -18.41 30.55 -36.37
N VAL A 34 -17.67 30.89 -35.31
CA VAL A 34 -17.56 30.04 -34.14
C VAL A 34 -18.77 30.32 -33.27
N ASP A 35 -19.76 29.44 -33.35
CA ASP A 35 -20.91 29.45 -32.44
C ASP A 35 -20.40 29.18 -31.01
N LEU A 36 -20.28 30.26 -30.23
CA LEU A 36 -19.86 30.20 -28.82
C LEU A 36 -20.89 29.48 -27.95
N ASP A 37 -22.12 29.29 -28.45
CA ASP A 37 -23.17 28.50 -27.82
C ASP A 37 -23.13 27.02 -28.24
N GLU A 38 -22.21 26.62 -29.14
CA GLU A 38 -22.05 25.23 -29.59
C GLU A 38 -21.53 24.34 -28.44
N LYS A 39 -22.48 23.78 -27.69
CA LYS A 39 -22.27 22.86 -26.56
C LYS A 39 -21.78 21.47 -26.99
N LYS A 40 -20.72 21.38 -27.82
CA LYS A 40 -20.16 20.10 -28.32
C LYS A 40 -19.75 19.10 -27.23
N TYR A 41 -19.56 19.55 -25.98
CA TYR A 41 -19.14 18.71 -24.85
C TYR A 41 -20.13 18.65 -23.67
N ALA A 42 -21.30 19.30 -23.76
CA ALA A 42 -22.25 19.36 -22.64
C ALA A 42 -22.90 18.02 -22.26
N SER A 43 -22.75 17.00 -23.09
CA SER A 43 -23.30 15.66 -22.88
C SER A 43 -22.38 14.72 -22.10
N LYS A 44 -21.15 15.14 -21.74
CA LYS A 44 -20.25 14.29 -20.97
C LYS A 44 -20.81 14.10 -19.56
N TYR A 45 -20.91 12.85 -19.12
CA TYR A 45 -21.41 12.47 -17.78
C TYR A 45 -20.80 13.26 -16.61
N SER A 46 -19.53 13.67 -16.70
CA SER A 46 -18.86 14.47 -15.66
C SER A 46 -19.41 15.91 -15.55
N MET A 47 -20.02 16.45 -16.60
CA MET A 47 -20.50 17.84 -16.68
C MET A 47 -21.97 17.99 -16.27
N LEU A 48 -22.74 16.89 -16.24
CA LEU A 48 -24.14 16.90 -15.84
C LEU A 48 -24.30 17.27 -14.35
N SER A 49 -25.41 17.93 -14.02
CA SER A 49 -25.83 18.17 -12.63
C SER A 49 -26.33 16.87 -11.98
N ALA A 50 -26.46 16.86 -10.65
CA ALA A 50 -26.97 15.68 -9.94
C ALA A 50 -28.38 15.26 -10.40
N LYS A 51 -29.26 16.23 -10.68
CA LYS A 51 -30.62 15.97 -11.16
C LYS A 51 -30.61 15.36 -12.56
N GLU A 52 -29.82 15.92 -13.47
CA GLU A 52 -29.65 15.39 -14.83
C GLU A 52 -29.01 14.01 -14.81
N LEU A 53 -28.01 13.78 -13.94
CA LEU A 53 -27.40 12.46 -13.77
C LEU A 53 -28.40 11.42 -13.28
N SER A 54 -29.23 11.74 -12.30
CA SER A 54 -30.27 10.82 -11.82
C SER A 54 -31.22 10.42 -12.94
N TYR A 55 -31.71 11.42 -13.69
CA TYR A 55 -32.60 11.18 -14.83
C TYR A 55 -31.93 10.31 -15.91
N THR A 56 -30.69 10.63 -16.28
CA THR A 56 -29.94 9.87 -17.29
C THR A 56 -29.63 8.45 -16.82
N ILE A 57 -29.29 8.25 -15.53
CA ILE A 57 -29.07 6.91 -14.96
C ILE A 57 -30.33 6.06 -15.07
N ASP A 58 -31.50 6.63 -14.75
CA ASP A 58 -32.77 5.91 -14.82
C ASP A 58 -33.13 5.56 -16.27
N THR A 59 -32.90 6.50 -17.20
CA THR A 59 -33.09 6.28 -18.64
C THR A 59 -32.19 5.16 -19.15
N LEU A 60 -30.88 5.22 -18.84
CA LEU A 60 -29.90 4.21 -19.24
C LEU A 60 -30.22 2.81 -18.68
N LYS A 61 -30.82 2.72 -17.48
CA LYS A 61 -31.28 1.44 -16.92
C LYS A 61 -32.47 0.88 -17.69
N ILE A 62 -33.43 1.73 -18.07
CA ILE A 62 -34.58 1.33 -18.89
C ILE A 62 -34.10 0.86 -20.26
N ASP A 63 -33.24 1.63 -20.92
CA ASP A 63 -32.69 1.29 -22.23
C ASP A 63 -31.94 -0.04 -22.19
N ARG A 64 -31.12 -0.25 -21.16
CA ARG A 64 -30.43 -1.53 -20.94
C ARG A 64 -31.42 -2.70 -20.79
N LYS A 65 -32.50 -2.53 -20.01
CA LYS A 65 -33.50 -3.58 -19.84
C LYS A 65 -34.14 -3.93 -21.17
N LYS A 66 -34.52 -2.91 -21.95
CA LYS A 66 -35.08 -3.07 -23.29
C LYS A 66 -34.10 -3.78 -24.24
N ASP A 67 -32.81 -3.42 -24.23
CA ASP A 67 -31.80 -4.09 -25.05
C ASP A 67 -31.68 -5.59 -24.76
N PHE A 68 -31.84 -6.00 -23.50
CA PHE A 68 -31.86 -7.41 -23.12
C PHE A 68 -33.15 -8.12 -23.57
N GLU A 69 -34.31 -7.46 -23.45
CA GLU A 69 -35.59 -7.97 -23.93
C GLU A 69 -35.57 -8.15 -25.46
N ASP A 70 -35.14 -7.13 -26.19
CA ASP A 70 -35.00 -7.15 -27.65
C ASP A 70 -34.00 -8.25 -28.08
N LEU A 71 -32.89 -8.42 -27.37
CA LEU A 71 -31.94 -9.50 -27.64
C LEU A 71 -32.59 -10.88 -27.43
N SER A 72 -33.31 -11.06 -26.33
CA SER A 72 -34.01 -12.31 -26.01
C SER A 72 -35.02 -12.68 -27.09
N GLU A 73 -35.87 -11.72 -27.49
CA GLU A 73 -36.85 -11.92 -28.55
C GLU A 73 -36.20 -12.25 -29.89
N ASN A 74 -35.15 -11.51 -30.27
CA ASN A 74 -34.40 -11.78 -31.49
C ASN A 74 -33.75 -13.18 -31.47
N MET A 75 -33.21 -13.62 -30.34
CA MET A 75 -32.63 -14.97 -30.23
C MET A 75 -33.71 -16.05 -30.30
N TYR A 76 -34.85 -15.84 -29.65
CA TYR A 76 -35.99 -16.76 -29.72
C TYR A 76 -36.51 -16.89 -31.15
N ASN A 77 -36.74 -15.78 -31.85
CA ASN A 77 -37.23 -15.80 -33.24
C ASN A 77 -36.25 -16.50 -34.20
N ARG A 78 -34.93 -16.41 -33.94
CA ARG A 78 -33.91 -17.12 -34.74
C ARG A 78 -33.90 -18.63 -34.54
N THR A 79 -34.48 -19.15 -33.46
CA THR A 79 -34.63 -20.61 -33.29
C THR A 79 -35.65 -21.22 -34.24
N THR A 80 -36.49 -20.39 -34.88
CA THR A 80 -37.63 -20.81 -35.71
C THR A 80 -38.66 -21.68 -34.97
N ALA A 81 -38.56 -21.82 -33.64
CA ALA A 81 -39.46 -22.64 -32.84
C ALA A 81 -40.91 -22.15 -32.92
N SER A 82 -41.12 -20.83 -32.92
CA SER A 82 -42.44 -20.21 -33.04
C SER A 82 -43.08 -20.39 -34.42
N THR A 83 -42.29 -20.64 -35.46
CA THR A 83 -42.74 -20.76 -36.85
C THR A 83 -42.65 -22.18 -37.40
N LEU A 84 -42.17 -23.14 -36.60
CA LEU A 84 -41.91 -24.52 -37.03
C LEU A 84 -43.16 -25.21 -37.59
N SER A 85 -44.34 -24.92 -37.03
CA SER A 85 -45.62 -25.49 -37.45
C SER A 85 -46.31 -24.72 -38.57
N LEU A 86 -45.76 -23.57 -39.00
CA LEU A 86 -46.37 -22.77 -40.05
C LEU A 86 -46.12 -23.41 -41.42
N ASN A 87 -47.17 -23.50 -42.24
CA ASN A 87 -47.12 -24.00 -43.62
C ASN A 87 -46.70 -25.47 -43.79
N MET A 88 -46.93 -26.31 -42.77
CA MET A 88 -46.79 -27.76 -42.93
C MET A 88 -48.10 -28.38 -43.45
N ASN A 89 -48.05 -29.04 -44.60
CA ASN A 89 -49.08 -29.97 -45.08
C ASN A 89 -48.50 -31.39 -45.02
N PRO A 90 -48.50 -32.03 -43.83
CA PRO A 90 -47.96 -33.38 -43.68
C PRO A 90 -48.79 -34.36 -44.51
N ARG A 91 -48.10 -35.23 -45.24
CA ARG A 91 -48.75 -36.33 -45.96
C ARG A 91 -49.09 -37.43 -44.96
N GLU A 92 -50.33 -37.93 -44.98
CA GLU A 92 -50.67 -39.13 -44.22
C GLU A 92 -49.88 -40.32 -44.75
N VAL A 93 -49.13 -40.95 -43.86
CA VAL A 93 -48.29 -42.11 -44.13
C VAL A 93 -48.52 -43.15 -43.04
N ASP A 94 -48.66 -44.41 -43.42
CA ASP A 94 -48.96 -45.52 -42.50
C ASP A 94 -47.73 -46.02 -41.72
N SER A 95 -46.60 -45.30 -41.81
CA SER A 95 -45.34 -45.71 -41.21
C SER A 95 -44.64 -44.53 -40.55
N ALA A 96 -44.28 -44.70 -39.28
CA ALA A 96 -43.43 -43.76 -38.57
C ALA A 96 -41.96 -43.99 -38.94
N PHE A 97 -41.21 -42.90 -39.10
CA PHE A 97 -39.76 -42.97 -39.28
C PHE A 97 -39.10 -43.53 -38.00
N SER A 98 -38.30 -44.59 -38.14
CA SER A 98 -37.64 -45.31 -37.03
C SER A 98 -36.12 -45.06 -36.92
N GLY A 99 -35.57 -44.21 -37.79
CA GLY A 99 -34.13 -43.91 -37.77
C GLY A 99 -33.73 -43.05 -36.58
N ALA A 100 -32.43 -43.05 -36.27
CA ALA A 100 -31.89 -42.36 -35.10
C ALA A 100 -31.73 -40.85 -35.33
N SER A 101 -31.65 -40.42 -36.60
CA SER A 101 -31.42 -39.02 -36.95
C SER A 101 -32.31 -38.51 -38.08
N ILE A 102 -32.80 -37.28 -37.94
CA ILE A 102 -33.60 -36.58 -38.96
C ILE A 102 -32.87 -36.45 -40.31
N TYR A 103 -31.53 -36.46 -40.32
CA TYR A 103 -30.76 -36.37 -41.57
C TYR A 103 -30.94 -37.60 -42.46
N GLU A 104 -31.29 -38.75 -41.89
CA GLU A 104 -31.52 -39.99 -42.64
C GLU A 104 -32.74 -39.90 -43.56
N LEU A 105 -33.66 -38.96 -43.30
CA LEU A 105 -34.82 -38.68 -44.16
C LEU A 105 -34.43 -38.01 -45.49
N PHE A 106 -33.19 -37.55 -45.64
CA PHE A 106 -32.74 -36.75 -46.78
C PHE A 106 -31.65 -37.47 -47.59
N ASP A 107 -31.58 -37.20 -48.89
CA ASP A 107 -30.48 -37.65 -49.74
C ASP A 107 -29.17 -36.94 -49.39
N ASN A 108 -28.02 -37.51 -49.79
CA ASN A 108 -26.70 -36.98 -49.43
C ASN A 108 -26.50 -35.51 -49.84
N ARG A 109 -27.08 -35.05 -50.95
CA ARG A 109 -26.99 -33.64 -51.36
C ARG A 109 -27.76 -32.73 -50.41
N ARG A 110 -29.00 -33.09 -50.06
CA ARG A 110 -29.80 -32.33 -49.09
C ARG A 110 -29.20 -32.36 -47.69
N LYS A 111 -28.58 -33.48 -47.26
CA LYS A 111 -27.86 -33.55 -45.98
C LYS A 111 -26.77 -32.48 -45.88
N ILE A 112 -25.92 -32.35 -46.91
CA ILE A 112 -24.87 -31.34 -46.95
C ILE A 112 -25.47 -29.93 -46.88
N GLN A 113 -26.52 -29.66 -47.68
CA GLN A 113 -27.20 -28.36 -47.67
C GLN A 113 -27.80 -28.01 -46.30
N LEU A 114 -28.40 -28.97 -45.60
CA LEU A 114 -28.95 -28.79 -44.26
C LEU A 114 -27.85 -28.49 -43.23
N ILE A 115 -26.73 -29.22 -43.29
CA ILE A 115 -25.58 -29.00 -42.41
C ILE A 115 -24.98 -27.61 -42.65
N ASP A 116 -24.83 -27.19 -43.91
CA ASP A 116 -24.31 -25.86 -44.25
C ASP A 116 -25.26 -24.76 -43.76
N ALA A 117 -26.57 -24.91 -43.97
CA ALA A 117 -27.57 -23.96 -43.48
C ALA A 117 -27.55 -23.86 -41.94
N ALA A 118 -27.47 -25.00 -41.24
CA ALA A 118 -27.37 -25.03 -39.78
C ALA A 118 -26.06 -24.38 -39.30
N THR A 119 -24.94 -24.71 -39.93
CA THR A 119 -23.62 -24.15 -39.61
C THR A 119 -23.60 -22.63 -39.81
N ASN A 120 -24.15 -22.14 -40.91
CA ASN A 120 -24.27 -20.71 -41.20
C ASN A 120 -25.20 -19.99 -40.20
N SER A 121 -26.31 -20.63 -39.81
CA SER A 121 -27.21 -20.09 -38.78
C SER A 121 -26.52 -19.97 -37.41
N VAL A 122 -25.77 -21.00 -37.00
CA VAL A 122 -25.00 -20.99 -35.74
C VAL A 122 -23.89 -19.94 -35.78
N ASN A 123 -23.12 -19.87 -36.86
CA ASN A 123 -22.02 -18.91 -37.01
C ASN A 123 -22.52 -17.46 -37.00
N SER A 124 -23.60 -17.17 -37.72
CA SER A 124 -24.21 -15.84 -37.72
C SER A 124 -24.78 -15.47 -36.34
N THR A 125 -25.42 -16.41 -35.65
CA THR A 125 -25.92 -16.18 -34.28
C THR A 125 -24.77 -15.92 -33.30
N ARG A 126 -23.67 -16.68 -33.39
CA ARG A 126 -22.46 -16.44 -32.58
C ARG A 126 -21.85 -15.06 -32.85
N ALA A 127 -21.81 -14.63 -34.11
CA ALA A 127 -21.32 -13.29 -34.47
C ALA A 127 -22.18 -12.18 -33.84
N ILE A 128 -23.51 -12.32 -33.89
CA ILE A 128 -24.46 -11.38 -33.26
C ILE A 128 -24.25 -11.34 -31.74
N LEU A 129 -24.16 -12.50 -31.07
CA LEU A 129 -23.94 -12.57 -29.63
C LEU A 129 -22.62 -11.93 -29.22
N ASN A 130 -21.54 -12.16 -29.96
CA ASN A 130 -20.24 -11.55 -29.71
C ASN A 130 -20.28 -10.03 -29.90
N SER A 131 -21.00 -9.53 -30.91
CA SER A 131 -21.21 -8.10 -31.12
C SER A 131 -22.02 -7.48 -29.98
N LYS A 132 -23.18 -8.07 -29.66
CA LYS A 132 -24.07 -7.60 -28.59
C LYS A 132 -23.41 -7.63 -27.22
N LYS A 133 -22.61 -8.66 -26.91
CA LYS A 133 -21.81 -8.71 -25.67
C LYS A 133 -20.88 -7.50 -25.54
N LYS A 134 -20.18 -7.10 -26.61
CA LYS A 134 -19.31 -5.92 -26.60
C LYS A 134 -20.11 -4.63 -26.43
N THR A 135 -21.21 -4.48 -27.16
CA THR A 135 -22.09 -3.30 -27.06
C THR A 135 -22.67 -3.14 -25.65
N LEU A 136 -23.18 -4.22 -25.06
CA LEU A 136 -23.71 -4.22 -23.69
C LEU A 136 -22.63 -3.89 -22.65
N ALA A 137 -21.41 -4.40 -22.81
CA ALA A 137 -20.30 -4.05 -21.92
C ALA A 137 -19.94 -2.54 -22.00
N ILE A 138 -19.98 -1.95 -23.19
CA ILE A 138 -19.77 -0.50 -23.37
C ILE A 138 -20.91 0.30 -22.73
N ALA A 139 -22.16 -0.12 -22.92
CA ALA A 139 -23.33 0.51 -22.32
C ALA A 139 -23.29 0.43 -20.78
N GLU A 140 -22.88 -0.73 -20.23
CA GLU A 140 -22.70 -0.91 -18.79
C GLU A 140 -21.58 -0.02 -18.24
N LYS A 141 -20.44 0.05 -18.92
CA LYS A 141 -19.35 0.98 -18.57
C LYS A 141 -19.83 2.44 -18.58
N ASN A 142 -20.66 2.81 -19.56
CA ASN A 142 -21.24 4.14 -19.62
C ASN A 142 -22.19 4.40 -18.43
N LEU A 143 -23.07 3.46 -18.09
CA LEU A 143 -23.95 3.55 -16.92
C LEU A 143 -23.13 3.69 -15.62
N ASN A 144 -22.09 2.87 -15.45
CA ASN A 144 -21.21 2.93 -14.28
C ASN A 144 -20.55 4.30 -14.14
N LYS A 145 -20.08 4.90 -15.24
CA LYS A 145 -19.52 6.26 -15.25
C LYS A 145 -20.51 7.32 -14.77
N HIS A 146 -21.77 7.23 -15.18
CA HIS A 146 -22.83 8.15 -14.71
C HIS A 146 -23.08 7.98 -13.21
N ILE A 147 -23.17 6.73 -12.74
CA ILE A 147 -23.35 6.43 -11.31
C ILE A 147 -22.17 6.98 -10.49
N ILE A 148 -20.93 6.73 -10.92
CA ILE A 148 -19.71 7.25 -10.27
C ILE A 148 -19.78 8.78 -10.19
N SER A 149 -20.03 9.47 -11.31
CA SER A 149 -20.10 10.93 -11.32
C SER A 149 -21.22 11.51 -10.47
N PHE A 150 -22.32 10.79 -10.29
CA PHE A 150 -23.38 11.19 -9.37
C PHE A 150 -22.89 11.17 -7.92
N TYR A 151 -22.36 10.03 -7.46
CA TYR A 151 -21.91 9.87 -6.08
C TYR A 151 -20.64 10.67 -5.77
N GLU A 152 -19.77 10.90 -6.76
CA GLU A 152 -18.52 11.64 -6.60
C GLU A 152 -18.77 13.09 -6.18
N LYS A 153 -19.84 13.72 -6.69
CA LYS A 153 -20.22 15.09 -6.30
C LYS A 153 -20.51 15.19 -4.80
N PHE A 154 -21.12 14.18 -4.21
CA PHE A 154 -21.38 14.13 -2.76
C PHE A 154 -20.13 13.71 -1.98
N ALA A 155 -19.44 12.66 -2.44
CA ALA A 155 -18.24 12.15 -1.80
C ALA A 155 -17.14 13.21 -1.68
N LEU A 156 -17.00 14.09 -2.68
CA LEU A 156 -16.03 15.20 -2.66
C LEU A 156 -16.31 16.18 -1.52
N GLY A 157 -17.58 16.51 -1.27
CA GLY A 157 -17.97 17.38 -0.15
C GLY A 157 -17.59 16.78 1.21
N PHE A 158 -17.89 15.49 1.42
CA PHE A 158 -17.49 14.77 2.63
C PHE A 158 -15.97 14.61 2.75
N ALA A 159 -15.27 14.41 1.64
CA ALA A 159 -13.83 14.29 1.61
C ALA A 159 -13.13 15.57 2.11
N CYS A 160 -13.64 16.75 1.75
CA CYS A 160 -13.10 18.02 2.27
C CYS A 160 -13.14 18.09 3.80
N ILE A 161 -14.28 17.69 4.41
CA ILE A 161 -14.45 17.68 5.86
C ILE A 161 -13.49 16.68 6.51
N ILE A 162 -13.41 15.46 5.98
CA ILE A 162 -12.55 14.40 6.52
C ILE A 162 -11.08 14.78 6.41
N LEU A 163 -10.64 15.29 5.26
CA LEU A 163 -9.25 15.71 5.04
C LEU A 163 -8.86 16.89 5.94
N PHE A 164 -9.79 17.81 6.25
CA PHE A 164 -9.57 18.84 7.26
C PHE A 164 -9.26 18.23 8.63
N PHE A 165 -10.05 17.24 9.07
CA PHE A 165 -9.80 16.50 10.33
C PHE A 165 -8.58 15.58 10.29
N VAL A 166 -8.01 15.29 9.13
CA VAL A 166 -6.69 14.65 9.04
C VAL A 166 -5.58 15.69 9.16
N GLY A 167 -5.68 16.79 8.43
CA GLY A 167 -4.66 17.84 8.35
C GLY A 167 -4.47 18.64 9.64
N ALA A 168 -5.56 19.06 10.28
CA ALA A 168 -5.49 19.88 11.50
C ALA A 168 -4.78 19.16 12.67
N PRO A 169 -5.11 17.89 13.00
CA PRO A 169 -4.37 17.10 13.97
C PRO A 169 -2.90 16.90 13.60
N LEU A 170 -2.58 16.57 12.34
CA LEU A 170 -1.19 16.34 11.93
C LEU A 170 -0.30 17.58 12.11
N GLY A 171 -0.84 18.76 11.79
CA GLY A 171 -0.16 20.04 12.00
C GLY A 171 0.07 20.35 13.48
N ALA A 172 -0.91 20.06 14.34
CA ALA A 172 -0.80 20.29 15.78
C ALA A 172 0.11 19.28 16.50
N LEU A 173 0.13 18.03 16.05
CA LEU A 173 0.74 16.91 16.76
C LEU A 173 2.25 16.78 16.46
N ILE A 174 2.69 17.14 15.26
CA ILE A 174 4.11 17.06 14.84
C ILE A 174 4.78 18.42 15.06
N ARG A 175 5.13 18.71 16.32
CA ARG A 175 5.76 19.99 16.72
C ARG A 175 7.30 20.00 16.67
N LYS A 176 7.95 18.84 16.42
CA LYS A 176 9.41 18.71 16.33
C LYS A 176 9.81 18.43 14.88
N GLY A 177 10.47 19.39 14.21
CA GLY A 177 10.99 19.22 12.84
C GLY A 177 10.75 20.35 11.83
N GLY A 178 10.29 21.54 12.26
CA GLY A 178 9.97 22.66 11.36
C GLY A 178 8.67 22.44 10.57
N PHE A 179 8.24 23.45 9.79
CA PHE A 179 6.96 23.41 9.04
C PHE A 179 6.92 22.35 7.93
N GLY A 180 8.06 21.82 7.48
CA GLY A 180 8.13 20.92 6.32
C GLY A 180 7.62 19.50 6.58
N LEU A 181 7.95 18.88 7.72
CA LEU A 181 7.61 17.48 7.99
C LEU A 181 6.08 17.23 8.03
N PRO A 182 5.26 18.06 8.71
CA PRO A 182 3.80 17.89 8.70
C PRO A 182 3.20 18.05 7.29
N ILE A 183 3.73 18.98 6.49
CA ILE A 183 3.28 19.21 5.10
C ILE A 183 3.55 17.98 4.24
N VAL A 184 4.76 17.41 4.30
CA VAL A 184 5.11 16.22 3.51
C VAL A 184 4.19 15.05 3.86
N ILE A 185 3.94 14.81 5.15
CA ILE A 185 3.05 13.73 5.59
C ILE A 185 1.61 13.98 5.11
N ALA A 186 1.12 15.21 5.18
CA ALA A 186 -0.20 15.57 4.68
C ALA A 186 -0.33 15.33 3.15
N ILE A 187 0.69 15.71 2.37
CA ILE A 187 0.72 15.45 0.92
C ILE A 187 0.69 13.94 0.63
N VAL A 188 1.50 13.14 1.34
CA VAL A 188 1.53 11.69 1.16
C VAL A 188 0.16 11.06 1.44
N LEU A 189 -0.52 11.49 2.51
CA LEU A 189 -1.86 11.01 2.84
C LEU A 189 -2.90 11.45 1.81
N PHE A 190 -2.83 12.70 1.32
CA PHE A 190 -3.69 13.20 0.26
C PHE A 190 -3.52 12.40 -1.04
N LEU A 191 -2.27 12.14 -1.45
CA LEU A 191 -1.97 11.32 -2.62
C LEU A 191 -2.48 9.89 -2.43
N THR A 192 -2.32 9.31 -1.24
CA THR A 192 -2.83 7.96 -0.93
C THR A 192 -4.35 7.91 -1.08
N TYR A 193 -5.06 8.89 -0.51
CA TYR A 193 -6.50 9.05 -0.70
C TYR A 193 -6.86 9.12 -2.20
N HIS A 194 -6.14 9.94 -2.97
CA HIS A 194 -6.42 10.17 -4.37
C HIS A 194 -6.19 8.91 -5.22
N PHE A 195 -5.07 8.21 -5.02
CA PHE A 195 -4.74 6.99 -5.77
C PHE A 195 -5.69 5.84 -5.47
N ILE A 196 -6.06 5.63 -4.20
CA ILE A 196 -7.07 4.62 -3.83
C ILE A 196 -8.40 4.95 -4.52
N GLY A 197 -8.80 6.22 -4.51
CA GLY A 197 -10.04 6.67 -5.17
C GLY A 197 -10.03 6.45 -6.69
N ILE A 198 -8.93 6.79 -7.37
CA ILE A 198 -8.79 6.54 -8.81
C ILE A 198 -8.84 5.03 -9.10
N PHE A 199 -8.09 4.23 -8.36
CA PHE A 199 -8.05 2.78 -8.57
C PHE A 199 -9.42 2.13 -8.38
N ALA A 200 -10.13 2.51 -7.32
CA ALA A 200 -11.48 2.02 -7.06
C ALA A 200 -12.46 2.42 -8.17
N LYS A 201 -12.47 3.69 -8.58
CA LYS A 201 -13.33 4.19 -9.67
C LYS A 201 -13.04 3.50 -11.00
N ASN A 202 -11.76 3.34 -11.35
CA ASN A 202 -11.35 2.64 -12.58
C ASN A 202 -11.81 1.17 -12.56
N SER A 203 -11.70 0.50 -11.41
CA SER A 203 -12.18 -0.89 -11.25
C SER A 203 -13.71 -1.00 -11.34
N ALA A 204 -14.43 0.03 -10.90
CA ALA A 204 -15.88 0.09 -11.03
C ALA A 204 -16.35 0.42 -12.46
N GLU A 205 -15.53 1.05 -13.30
CA GLU A 205 -15.90 1.28 -14.71
C GLU A 205 -16.18 -0.05 -15.43
N ASP A 206 -15.35 -1.07 -15.18
CA ASP A 206 -15.45 -2.40 -15.79
C ASP A 206 -16.30 -3.37 -14.94
N SER A 207 -17.18 -2.85 -14.08
CA SER A 207 -18.08 -3.64 -13.20
C SER A 207 -17.41 -4.60 -12.23
N SER A 208 -16.09 -4.48 -11.99
CA SER A 208 -15.37 -5.34 -11.03
C SER A 208 -15.67 -4.99 -9.58
N LEU A 209 -15.98 -3.70 -9.33
CA LEU A 209 -16.47 -3.20 -8.04
C LEU A 209 -17.82 -2.51 -8.21
N ASN A 210 -18.62 -2.51 -7.15
CA ASN A 210 -19.86 -1.74 -7.13
C ASN A 210 -19.54 -0.23 -7.30
N PRO A 211 -20.10 0.47 -8.30
CA PRO A 211 -19.80 1.88 -8.58
C PRO A 211 -20.04 2.84 -7.41
N ILE A 212 -21.06 2.56 -6.60
CA ILE A 212 -21.39 3.35 -5.42
C ILE A 212 -20.30 3.15 -4.37
N ALA A 213 -20.03 1.90 -4.00
CA ALA A 213 -19.04 1.59 -2.97
C ALA A 213 -17.63 2.07 -3.37
N ALA A 214 -17.24 1.87 -4.62
CA ALA A 214 -15.96 2.32 -5.15
C ALA A 214 -15.77 3.84 -5.06
N THR A 215 -16.83 4.61 -5.27
CA THR A 215 -16.78 6.08 -5.19
C THR A 215 -16.59 6.58 -3.75
N TRP A 216 -17.14 5.86 -2.77
CA TRP A 216 -17.01 6.19 -1.34
C TRP A 216 -15.79 5.55 -0.67
N LEU A 217 -15.12 4.60 -1.32
CA LEU A 217 -14.12 3.75 -0.69
C LEU A 217 -12.98 4.54 -0.04
N SER A 218 -12.38 5.49 -0.77
CA SER A 218 -11.27 6.30 -0.26
C SER A 218 -11.70 7.17 0.94
N THR A 219 -12.91 7.75 0.87
CA THR A 219 -13.51 8.57 1.93
C THR A 219 -13.78 7.74 3.18
N LEU A 220 -14.34 6.54 3.02
CA LEU A 220 -14.63 5.61 4.12
C LEU A 220 -13.36 5.06 4.78
N ILE A 221 -12.27 4.88 4.04
CA ILE A 221 -10.96 4.50 4.59
C ILE A 221 -10.35 5.66 5.39
N MET A 222 -10.49 6.90 4.91
CA MET A 222 -9.96 8.08 5.59
C MET A 222 -10.75 8.50 6.84
N LEU A 223 -12.04 8.14 6.92
CA LEU A 223 -12.91 8.47 8.05
C LEU A 223 -12.44 7.90 9.41
N PRO A 224 -12.17 6.59 9.58
CA PRO A 224 -11.67 6.07 10.85
C PRO A 224 -10.28 6.65 11.19
N LEU A 225 -9.45 6.91 10.17
CA LEU A 225 -8.14 7.53 10.35
C LEU A 225 -8.27 8.96 10.87
N SER A 226 -9.19 9.76 10.32
CA SER A 226 -9.41 11.14 10.75
C SER A 226 -9.92 11.20 12.20
N VAL A 227 -10.88 10.34 12.56
CA VAL A 227 -11.38 10.22 13.95
C VAL A 227 -10.26 9.80 14.90
N TYR A 228 -9.46 8.81 14.50
CA TYR A 228 -8.34 8.34 15.31
C TYR A 228 -7.28 9.43 15.55
N LEU A 229 -6.85 10.12 14.49
CA LEU A 229 -5.85 11.18 14.56
C LEU A 229 -6.36 12.38 15.38
N THR A 230 -7.62 12.76 15.20
CA THR A 230 -8.25 13.85 15.96
C THR A 230 -8.29 13.50 17.45
N ASN A 231 -8.77 12.32 17.81
CA ASN A 231 -8.82 11.86 19.21
C ASN A 231 -7.43 11.83 19.86
N ARG A 232 -6.39 11.46 19.09
CA ARG A 232 -5.01 11.46 19.57
C ARG A 232 -4.45 12.86 19.78
N ALA A 233 -4.72 13.78 18.86
CA ALA A 233 -4.29 15.18 18.99
C ALA A 233 -4.95 15.85 20.20
N THR A 234 -6.23 15.62 20.45
CA THR A 234 -6.92 16.18 21.63
C THR A 234 -6.36 15.68 22.96
N LYS A 235 -5.68 14.52 22.98
CA LYS A 235 -5.10 13.89 24.18
C LYS A 235 -3.60 14.17 24.34
N ASP A 236 -3.01 15.09 23.56
CA ASP A 236 -1.58 15.43 23.55
C ASP A 236 -0.62 14.22 23.43
N ARG A 237 -1.09 13.12 22.85
CA ARG A 237 -0.27 11.90 22.68
C ARG A 237 0.56 12.02 21.40
N SER A 238 1.88 12.14 21.53
CA SER A 238 2.84 12.07 20.41
C SER A 238 2.51 10.91 19.45
N LEU A 239 2.52 11.16 18.13
CA LEU A 239 2.19 10.18 17.06
C LEU A 239 3.11 8.96 17.08
N VAL A 240 4.31 9.13 17.65
CA VAL A 240 5.43 8.19 17.52
C VAL A 240 5.38 7.07 18.56
N SER A 241 4.54 7.16 19.60
CA SER A 241 4.28 6.01 20.47
C SER A 241 3.31 5.04 19.79
N PHE A 242 3.81 4.32 18.79
CA PHE A 242 3.13 3.17 18.19
C PHE A 242 3.05 1.97 19.14
N ASP A 243 3.62 2.06 20.34
CA ASP A 243 3.73 0.95 21.29
C ASP A 243 2.37 0.35 21.64
N GLY A 244 1.34 1.18 21.89
CA GLY A 244 0.00 0.69 22.26
C GLY A 244 -0.79 -0.02 21.16
N ILE A 245 -0.45 0.15 19.88
CA ILE A 245 -1.14 -0.52 18.75
C ILE A 245 -0.67 -1.98 18.63
N PHE A 246 0.58 -2.25 19.01
CA PHE A 246 1.21 -3.56 18.85
C PHE A 246 1.32 -4.36 20.16
N ASP A 247 0.86 -3.84 21.29
CA ASP A 247 0.78 -4.55 22.57
C ASP A 247 0.06 -5.91 22.52
N PRO A 248 -1.09 -6.09 21.82
CA PRO A 248 -1.70 -7.42 21.69
C PRO A 248 -0.80 -8.40 20.91
N ILE A 249 -0.04 -7.91 19.92
CA ILE A 249 0.92 -8.72 19.15
C ILE A 249 2.14 -9.09 20.03
N ASN A 250 2.62 -8.17 20.87
CA ASN A 250 3.69 -8.44 21.83
C ASN A 250 3.30 -9.51 22.86
N LYS A 251 2.03 -9.57 23.28
CA LYS A 251 1.51 -10.62 24.19
C LYS A 251 1.39 -11.98 23.49
N LEU A 252 0.93 -12.01 22.23
CA LEU A 252 0.79 -13.26 21.46
C LEU A 252 2.14 -13.93 21.17
N ILE A 253 3.22 -13.15 21.09
CA ILE A 253 4.57 -13.63 20.75
C ILE A 253 5.39 -14.05 22.00
N GLY A 254 4.77 -14.02 23.19
CA GLY A 254 5.32 -14.60 24.42
C GLY A 254 6.50 -13.79 24.96
N ARG A 255 6.21 -12.76 25.76
CA ARG A 255 7.27 -11.97 26.40
C ARG A 255 6.96 -11.67 27.86
N LYS A 256 7.76 -12.23 28.76
CA LYS A 256 7.97 -11.71 30.11
C LYS A 256 9.01 -10.61 30.02
N GLU A 257 8.68 -9.42 30.49
CA GLU A 257 9.69 -8.39 30.73
C GLU A 257 10.70 -8.93 31.74
N SER A 258 11.98 -8.85 31.41
CA SER A 258 13.05 -9.17 32.35
C SER A 258 13.01 -8.13 33.47
N GLU A 259 12.57 -8.56 34.65
CA GLU A 259 12.66 -7.81 35.91
C GLU A 259 14.07 -7.21 36.04
N GLN A 260 14.12 -5.91 36.33
CA GLN A 260 15.36 -5.27 36.79
C GLN A 260 15.72 -5.91 38.12
N LYS A 261 16.87 -6.59 38.19
CA LYS A 261 17.44 -7.01 39.47
C LYS A 261 17.58 -5.76 40.36
N PRO A 262 17.21 -5.84 41.66
CA PRO A 262 17.32 -4.72 42.57
C PRO A 262 18.77 -4.20 42.60
N VAL A 263 18.92 -2.88 42.67
CA VAL A 263 20.21 -2.21 42.82
C VAL A 263 20.79 -2.64 44.16
N SER A 264 21.81 -3.50 44.15
CA SER A 264 22.53 -3.93 45.34
C SER A 264 23.35 -2.76 45.91
N SER A 265 23.18 -2.48 47.20
CA SER A 265 23.92 -1.47 47.96
C SER A 265 25.28 -1.99 48.46
N ASP A 266 25.72 -3.15 47.97
CA ASP A 266 26.92 -3.82 48.48
C ASP A 266 28.15 -2.93 48.28
N GLN A 267 29.00 -2.88 49.29
CA GLN A 267 30.32 -2.24 49.27
C GLN A 267 31.39 -3.31 49.51
N LEU A 268 32.60 -3.08 49.03
CA LEU A 268 33.74 -3.94 49.30
C LEU A 268 34.03 -3.89 50.81
N VAL A 269 34.40 -5.04 51.37
CA VAL A 269 34.82 -5.12 52.78
C VAL A 269 36.09 -4.28 52.95
N LYS A 270 36.11 -3.35 53.91
CA LYS A 270 37.25 -2.43 54.15
C LYS A 270 38.59 -3.16 54.38
N SER A 271 38.56 -4.39 54.88
CA SER A 271 39.74 -5.25 55.10
C SER A 271 40.22 -6.01 53.86
N SER A 272 39.51 -5.92 52.73
CA SER A 272 39.89 -6.61 51.49
C SER A 272 41.03 -5.89 50.77
N GLU A 273 41.90 -6.67 50.12
CA GLU A 273 42.98 -6.14 49.26
C GLU A 273 42.43 -5.25 48.14
N ALA A 274 41.24 -5.59 47.61
CA ALA A 274 40.52 -4.81 46.62
C ALA A 274 40.08 -3.41 47.13
N PHE A 275 39.71 -3.28 48.41
CA PHE A 275 39.37 -1.97 48.98
C PHE A 275 40.62 -1.12 49.23
N GLN A 276 41.70 -1.71 49.74
CA GLN A 276 42.95 -1.00 49.99
C GLN A 276 43.59 -0.47 48.71
N THR A 277 43.55 -1.26 47.63
CA THR A 277 44.00 -0.81 46.29
C THR A 277 43.13 0.32 45.75
N LEU A 278 41.82 0.27 45.97
CA LEU A 278 40.89 1.33 45.58
C LEU A 278 41.11 2.62 46.39
N ASP A 279 41.39 2.52 47.69
CA ASP A 279 41.74 3.67 48.54
C ASP A 279 43.11 4.27 48.16
N GLY A 280 44.01 3.51 47.53
CA GLY A 280 45.24 4.07 46.97
C GLY A 280 45.04 4.99 45.73
N TYR A 281 43.84 5.05 45.15
CA TYR A 281 43.60 5.77 43.89
C TYR A 281 43.45 7.28 44.07
N SER A 282 43.89 8.04 43.05
CA SER A 282 43.63 9.47 42.95
C SER A 282 42.14 9.77 42.72
N LYS A 283 41.72 11.02 42.94
CA LYS A 283 40.35 11.48 42.69
C LYS A 283 39.88 11.14 41.27
N GLU A 284 40.73 11.38 40.29
CA GLU A 284 40.43 11.17 38.86
C GLU A 284 40.23 9.68 38.57
N LYS A 285 41.07 8.80 39.14
CA LYS A 285 40.93 7.36 39.00
C LYS A 285 39.67 6.83 39.70
N LEU A 286 39.31 7.34 40.87
CA LEU A 286 38.07 6.97 41.56
C LEU A 286 36.84 7.38 40.76
N ILE A 287 36.85 8.59 40.18
CA ILE A 287 35.78 9.05 39.27
C ILE A 287 35.68 8.14 38.04
N ASP A 288 36.80 7.76 37.44
CA ASP A 288 36.82 6.85 36.29
C ASP A 288 36.25 5.46 36.65
N VAL A 289 36.59 4.90 37.81
CA VAL A 289 35.99 3.65 38.30
C VAL A 289 34.47 3.83 38.48
N ILE A 290 33.99 4.93 39.05
CA ILE A 290 32.55 5.17 39.23
C ILE A 290 31.81 5.21 37.89
N LYS A 291 32.38 5.88 36.88
CA LYS A 291 31.76 6.02 35.55
C LYS A 291 31.84 4.74 34.72
N ASN A 292 32.95 4.00 34.84
CA ASN A 292 33.33 2.95 33.90
C ASN A 292 33.54 1.55 34.53
N TYR A 293 33.06 1.31 35.76
CA TYR A 293 33.23 0.02 36.45
C TYR A 293 32.78 -1.19 35.60
N ARG A 294 31.68 -1.07 34.84
CA ARG A 294 31.16 -2.15 33.97
C ARG A 294 32.06 -2.46 32.78
N GLN A 295 32.82 -1.47 32.31
CA GLN A 295 33.78 -1.62 31.22
C GLN A 295 35.05 -2.33 31.70
N TYR A 296 35.38 -2.19 33.00
CA TYR A 296 36.44 -2.91 33.68
C TYR A 296 36.04 -4.29 34.20
N ASP A 297 34.81 -4.74 33.90
CA ASP A 297 34.24 -5.99 34.40
C ASP A 297 34.19 -6.06 35.95
N LEU A 298 34.10 -4.89 36.58
CA LEU A 298 34.00 -4.75 38.03
C LEU A 298 32.54 -4.82 38.47
N ASP A 299 32.33 -5.30 39.68
CA ASP A 299 31.01 -5.36 40.31
C ASP A 299 30.54 -3.98 40.79
N VAL A 300 29.22 -3.82 40.99
CA VAL A 300 28.61 -2.59 41.53
C VAL A 300 29.24 -2.19 42.88
N SER A 301 29.72 -3.16 43.65
CA SER A 301 30.45 -2.93 44.90
C SER A 301 31.70 -2.07 44.76
N TYR A 302 32.43 -2.14 43.64
CA TYR A 302 33.58 -1.25 43.37
C TYR A 302 33.13 0.19 43.15
N LYS A 303 32.02 0.40 42.43
CA LYS A 303 31.42 1.73 42.25
C LYS A 303 30.99 2.31 43.59
N ASN A 304 30.24 1.55 44.38
CA ASN A 304 29.72 2.01 45.67
C ASN A 304 30.87 2.32 46.65
N SER A 305 31.94 1.52 46.64
CA SER A 305 33.13 1.75 47.47
C SER A 305 33.93 2.96 47.04
N ALA A 306 34.11 3.17 45.73
CA ALA A 306 34.79 4.36 45.20
C ALA A 306 34.02 5.65 45.55
N LEU A 307 32.69 5.59 45.51
CA LEU A 307 31.82 6.70 45.90
C LEU A 307 31.89 7.00 47.40
N ALA A 308 31.96 5.95 48.24
CA ALA A 308 32.16 6.09 49.68
C ALA A 308 33.52 6.74 50.02
N ILE A 309 34.60 6.30 49.36
CA ILE A 309 35.96 6.87 49.53
C ILE A 309 35.99 8.34 49.10
N LEU A 310 35.33 8.71 48.00
CA LEU A 310 35.24 10.12 47.57
C LEU A 310 34.45 10.98 48.54
N ASN A 311 33.34 10.46 49.09
CA ASN A 311 32.57 11.13 50.13
C ASN A 311 33.41 11.33 51.41
N GLU A 312 34.16 10.30 51.85
CA GLU A 312 35.10 10.41 52.99
C GLU A 312 36.20 11.47 52.73
N ARG A 313 36.57 11.70 51.47
CA ARG A 313 37.53 12.74 51.03
C ARG A 313 36.91 14.12 50.77
N GLY A 314 35.63 14.31 51.11
CA GLY A 314 34.95 15.60 51.01
C GLY A 314 34.29 15.91 49.66
N PHE A 315 34.24 14.98 48.71
CA PHE A 315 33.52 15.14 47.44
C PHE A 315 32.13 14.51 47.54
N THR A 316 31.09 15.33 47.51
CA THR A 316 29.71 14.86 47.68
C THR A 316 29.16 14.21 46.41
N GLU A 317 28.21 13.28 46.58
CA GLU A 317 27.49 12.66 45.47
C GLU A 317 26.79 13.69 44.56
N ASP A 318 26.22 14.74 45.14
CA ASP A 318 25.56 15.81 44.39
C ASP A 318 26.56 16.57 43.51
N GLU A 319 27.76 16.89 44.01
CA GLU A 319 28.82 17.51 43.22
C GLU A 319 29.24 16.63 42.03
N LEU A 320 29.38 15.32 42.25
CA LEU A 320 29.68 14.34 41.20
C LEU A 320 28.53 14.23 40.18
N ARG A 321 27.28 14.34 40.63
CA ARG A 321 26.10 14.31 39.76
C ARG A 321 26.01 15.57 38.90
N PHE A 322 26.17 16.76 39.49
CA PHE A 322 26.17 18.02 38.74
C PHE A 322 27.36 18.13 37.77
N GLY A 323 28.49 17.53 38.11
CA GLY A 323 29.66 17.45 37.23
C GLY A 323 29.58 16.36 36.14
N GLY A 324 28.50 15.58 36.05
CA GLY A 324 28.37 14.48 35.07
C GLY A 324 29.37 13.32 35.31
N ASN A 325 29.80 13.14 36.55
CA ASN A 325 30.83 12.19 36.96
C ASN A 325 30.29 10.97 37.74
N LEU A 326 28.98 10.93 37.97
CA LEU A 326 28.31 9.82 38.66
C LEU A 326 28.04 8.61 37.77
N LEU A 327 27.80 8.86 36.48
CA LEU A 327 27.42 7.87 35.48
C LEU A 327 28.01 8.25 34.13
N ASN A 328 28.35 7.25 33.33
CA ASN A 328 28.62 7.45 31.93
C ASN A 328 27.28 7.50 31.17
N GLU A 329 26.80 8.71 30.85
CA GLU A 329 25.54 8.91 30.13
C GLU A 329 25.53 8.25 28.75
N ASN A 330 26.66 8.28 28.04
CA ASN A 330 26.79 7.64 26.72
C ASN A 330 26.62 6.12 26.85
N TYR A 331 27.23 5.52 27.88
CA TYR A 331 27.10 4.09 28.17
C TYR A 331 25.66 3.71 28.56
N GLU A 332 25.01 4.47 29.44
CA GLU A 332 23.62 4.19 29.85
C GLU A 332 22.63 4.37 28.68
N ASN A 333 22.82 5.41 27.87
CA ASN A 333 22.04 5.60 26.63
C ASN A 333 22.28 4.45 25.65
N ALA A 334 23.53 4.02 25.45
CA ALA A 334 23.86 2.89 24.61
C ALA A 334 23.26 1.59 25.14
N LEU A 335 23.29 1.35 26.45
CA LEU A 335 22.65 0.19 27.07
C LEU A 335 21.14 0.18 26.81
N ARG A 336 20.48 1.34 26.94
CA ARG A 336 19.06 1.51 26.61
C ARG A 336 18.77 1.17 25.15
N TYR A 337 19.56 1.70 24.21
CA TYR A 337 19.39 1.43 22.78
C TYR A 337 19.70 -0.03 22.43
N LYS A 338 20.71 -0.64 23.05
CA LYS A 338 21.02 -2.06 22.90
C LYS A 338 19.87 -2.94 23.37
N LYS A 339 19.27 -2.65 24.52
CA LYS A 339 18.09 -3.37 25.03
C LYS A 339 16.90 -3.21 24.09
N SER A 340 16.66 -1.99 23.59
CA SER A 340 15.63 -1.71 22.58
C SER A 340 15.88 -2.46 21.27
N TYR A 341 17.13 -2.51 20.78
CA TYR A 341 17.49 -3.25 19.58
C TYR A 341 17.25 -4.75 19.76
N ALA A 342 17.81 -5.35 20.80
CA ALA A 342 17.66 -6.77 21.10
C ALA A 342 16.17 -7.16 21.22
N SER A 343 15.36 -6.21 21.69
CA SER A 343 13.94 -6.38 21.82
C SER A 343 13.18 -6.38 20.50
N ASN A 344 13.41 -5.37 19.68
CA ASN A 344 12.70 -5.22 18.41
C ASN A 344 13.21 -6.21 17.36
N SER A 345 14.52 -6.50 17.35
CA SER A 345 15.16 -7.32 16.31
C SER A 345 14.68 -8.77 16.32
N VAL A 346 14.37 -9.36 17.48
CA VAL A 346 13.79 -10.70 17.58
C VAL A 346 12.39 -10.74 16.94
N THR A 347 11.57 -9.73 17.22
CA THR A 347 10.22 -9.64 16.63
C THR A 347 10.31 -9.41 15.12
N THR A 348 11.18 -8.50 14.68
CA THR A 348 11.46 -8.26 13.26
C THR A 348 11.89 -9.54 12.53
N PHE A 349 12.78 -10.33 13.15
CA PHE A 349 13.26 -11.59 12.59
C PHE A 349 12.13 -12.61 12.41
N LYS A 350 11.25 -12.76 13.40
CA LYS A 350 10.07 -13.65 13.28
C LYS A 350 9.12 -13.21 12.17
N LEU A 351 8.82 -11.90 12.13
CA LEU A 351 7.90 -11.33 11.14
C LEU A 351 8.44 -11.45 9.71
N TYR A 352 9.76 -11.34 9.52
CA TYR A 352 10.42 -11.56 8.23
C TYR A 352 10.11 -12.94 7.63
N PHE A 353 10.19 -14.00 8.44
CA PHE A 353 9.88 -15.35 7.97
C PHE A 353 8.38 -15.58 7.76
N ILE A 354 7.54 -15.03 8.64
CA ILE A 354 6.08 -15.11 8.47
C ILE A 354 5.64 -14.43 7.17
N SER A 355 6.21 -13.25 6.87
CA SER A 355 5.88 -12.53 5.64
C SER A 355 6.39 -13.26 4.41
N LEU A 356 7.66 -13.72 4.43
CA LEU A 356 8.26 -14.48 3.34
C LEU A 356 7.45 -15.74 3.01
N ILE A 357 7.07 -16.51 4.03
CA ILE A 357 6.28 -17.74 3.87
C ILE A 357 4.88 -17.39 3.37
N GLY A 358 4.20 -16.41 3.98
CA GLY A 358 2.84 -16.01 3.59
C GLY A 358 2.75 -15.55 2.13
N ASP A 359 3.69 -14.70 1.71
CA ASP A 359 3.71 -14.15 0.36
C ASP A 359 4.09 -15.20 -0.69
N ILE A 360 5.17 -15.96 -0.47
CA ILE A 360 5.65 -16.97 -1.43
C ILE A 360 4.70 -18.16 -1.49
N VAL A 361 4.36 -18.78 -0.35
CA VAL A 361 3.49 -19.96 -0.32
C VAL A 361 2.08 -19.57 -0.75
N GLY A 362 1.59 -18.38 -0.38
CA GLY A 362 0.29 -17.88 -0.81
C GLY A 362 0.21 -17.70 -2.32
N ALA A 363 1.22 -17.09 -2.94
CA ALA A 363 1.27 -16.92 -4.39
C ALA A 363 1.34 -18.26 -5.13
N VAL A 364 2.15 -19.21 -4.62
CA VAL A 364 2.27 -20.56 -5.19
C VAL A 364 0.94 -21.32 -5.12
N LEU A 365 0.25 -21.30 -3.98
CA LEU A 365 -1.05 -21.98 -3.81
C LEU A 365 -2.15 -21.34 -4.67
N ASN A 366 -2.14 -20.00 -4.78
CA ASN A 366 -3.10 -19.28 -5.61
C ASN A 366 -2.99 -19.67 -7.09
N ASN A 367 -1.76 -19.95 -7.56
CA ASN A 367 -1.50 -20.35 -8.94
C ASN A 367 -1.57 -21.88 -9.17
N ASN A 368 -1.61 -22.70 -8.11
CA ASN A 368 -1.60 -24.17 -8.20
C ASN A 368 -2.89 -24.81 -7.65
N GLY A 369 -4.05 -24.26 -8.01
CA GLY A 369 -5.34 -24.93 -7.79
C GLY A 369 -5.98 -24.74 -6.40
N PHE A 370 -5.38 -23.92 -5.51
CA PHE A 370 -5.96 -23.56 -4.21
C PHE A 370 -6.15 -22.05 -4.07
N PRO A 371 -7.00 -21.40 -4.92
CA PRO A 371 -7.12 -19.95 -4.97
C PRO A 371 -7.65 -19.33 -3.67
N THR A 372 -8.57 -20.01 -2.97
CA THR A 372 -9.13 -19.50 -1.71
C THR A 372 -8.09 -19.47 -0.59
N ILE A 373 -7.37 -20.58 -0.39
CA ILE A 373 -6.33 -20.69 0.64
C ILE A 373 -5.13 -19.79 0.28
N GLY A 374 -4.72 -19.78 -1.00
CA GLY A 374 -3.65 -18.93 -1.49
C GLY A 374 -3.94 -17.44 -1.25
N LEU A 375 -5.16 -16.98 -1.54
CA LEU A 375 -5.57 -15.60 -1.31
C LEU A 375 -5.56 -15.23 0.17
N ILE A 376 -6.09 -16.11 1.05
CA ILE A 376 -6.05 -15.89 2.52
C ILE A 376 -4.60 -15.78 3.01
N LEU A 377 -3.71 -16.68 2.56
CA LEU A 377 -2.31 -16.68 2.99
C LEU A 377 -1.57 -15.43 2.50
N MET A 378 -1.84 -14.98 1.27
CA MET A 378 -1.30 -13.72 0.74
C MET A 378 -1.78 -12.51 1.54
N ILE A 379 -3.05 -12.45 1.94
CA ILE A 379 -3.54 -11.35 2.80
C ILE A 379 -2.79 -11.35 4.14
N ILE A 380 -2.59 -12.51 4.76
CA ILE A 380 -1.82 -12.64 6.00
C ILE A 380 -0.36 -12.22 5.79
N GLY A 381 0.25 -12.61 4.66
CA GLY A 381 1.60 -12.21 4.27
C GLY A 381 1.75 -10.69 4.10
N ILE A 382 0.80 -10.05 3.42
CA ILE A 382 0.74 -8.59 3.23
C ILE A 382 0.57 -7.86 4.58
N LEU A 383 -0.28 -8.37 5.47
CA LEU A 383 -0.42 -7.78 6.81
C LEU A 383 0.88 -7.96 7.62
N ALA A 384 1.52 -9.12 7.53
CA ALA A 384 2.79 -9.39 8.20
C ALA A 384 3.94 -8.52 7.65
N THR A 385 4.02 -8.28 6.34
CA THR A 385 5.01 -7.37 5.73
C THR A 385 4.85 -5.93 6.23
N LEU A 386 3.62 -5.44 6.34
CA LEU A 386 3.35 -4.10 6.88
C LEU A 386 3.85 -3.95 8.33
N ILE A 387 3.60 -4.96 9.17
CA ILE A 387 4.06 -4.96 10.58
C ILE A 387 5.59 -5.13 10.64
N TYR A 388 6.15 -6.00 9.79
CA TYR A 388 7.60 -6.21 9.65
C TYR A 388 8.33 -4.89 9.36
N ILE A 389 7.84 -4.08 8.42
CA ILE A 389 8.46 -2.79 8.06
C ILE A 389 8.54 -1.85 9.27
N VAL A 390 7.49 -1.82 10.11
CA VAL A 390 7.47 -0.97 11.32
C VAL A 390 8.51 -1.44 12.35
N TYR A 391 8.57 -2.74 12.63
CA TYR A 391 9.54 -3.29 13.59
C TYR A 391 10.97 -3.25 13.06
N LEU A 392 11.16 -3.40 11.73
CA LEU A 392 12.43 -3.18 11.05
C LEU A 392 12.93 -1.75 11.32
N PHE A 393 12.08 -0.74 11.11
CA PHE A 393 12.44 0.65 11.39
C PHE A 393 12.80 0.87 12.86
N LYS A 394 12.02 0.35 13.82
CA LYS A 394 12.33 0.43 15.26
C LYS A 394 13.68 -0.20 15.60
N SER A 395 13.96 -1.38 15.06
CA SER A 395 15.21 -2.10 15.25
C SER A 395 16.38 -1.29 14.69
N LEU A 396 16.32 -0.86 13.42
CA LEU A 396 17.41 -0.12 12.78
C LEU A 396 17.62 1.28 13.37
N SER A 397 16.56 1.95 13.82
CA SER A 397 16.66 3.23 14.54
C SER A 397 17.38 3.05 15.88
N SER A 398 17.04 2.00 16.63
CA SER A 398 17.74 1.67 17.89
C SER A 398 19.23 1.37 17.64
N LEU A 399 19.54 0.66 16.54
CA LEU A 399 20.92 0.36 16.13
C LEU A 399 21.71 1.62 15.78
N SER A 400 21.13 2.50 14.94
CA SER A 400 21.76 3.76 14.55
C SER A 400 22.01 4.65 15.77
N ASN A 401 21.04 4.77 16.68
CA ASN A 401 21.18 5.57 17.89
C ASN A 401 22.20 5.00 18.88
N PHE A 402 22.38 3.67 18.92
CA PHE A 402 23.47 3.03 19.65
C PHE A 402 24.83 3.45 19.09
N TYR A 403 25.03 3.34 17.77
CA TYR A 403 26.30 3.69 17.14
C TYR A 403 26.63 5.18 17.18
N LYS A 404 25.63 6.06 17.31
CA LYS A 404 25.87 7.48 17.60
C LYS A 404 26.54 7.73 18.96
N GLN A 405 26.44 6.79 19.90
CA GLN A 405 27.15 6.88 21.18
C GLN A 405 28.64 6.48 21.07
N ILE A 406 29.08 5.98 19.91
CA ILE A 406 30.46 5.56 19.64
C ILE A 406 31.04 6.45 18.53
N PRO A 407 31.83 7.49 18.85
CA PRO A 407 32.29 8.49 17.88
C PRO A 407 32.97 7.88 16.64
N GLU A 408 33.87 6.91 16.85
CA GLU A 408 34.63 6.22 15.80
C GLU A 408 33.75 5.37 14.85
N LYS A 409 32.54 4.98 15.29
CA LYS A 409 31.62 4.12 14.54
C LYS A 409 30.31 4.83 14.17
N SER A 410 30.27 6.16 14.29
CA SER A 410 29.07 6.99 14.09
C SER A 410 28.58 7.07 12.63
N GLY A 411 29.35 6.56 11.66
CA GLY A 411 29.04 6.58 10.23
C GLY A 411 27.95 5.61 9.74
N VAL A 412 27.25 4.92 10.64
CA VAL A 412 26.20 3.95 10.27
C VAL A 412 24.95 4.69 9.77
N ASN A 413 24.82 4.79 8.44
CA ASN A 413 23.69 5.43 7.79
C ASN A 413 22.43 4.54 7.85
N ILE A 414 21.37 5.06 8.45
CA ILE A 414 20.08 4.36 8.59
C ILE A 414 19.47 3.98 7.24
N PHE A 415 19.66 4.79 6.18
CA PHE A 415 19.11 4.51 4.86
C PHE A 415 19.77 3.30 4.19
N VAL A 416 21.10 3.16 4.35
CA VAL A 416 21.86 2.00 3.85
C VAL A 416 21.42 0.73 4.58
N LEU A 417 21.29 0.82 5.91
CA LEU A 417 20.77 -0.28 6.73
C LEU A 417 19.34 -0.66 6.36
N LEU A 418 18.49 0.30 6.02
CA LEU A 418 17.10 0.05 5.65
C LEU A 418 17.01 -0.64 4.28
N PHE A 419 17.83 -0.22 3.33
CA PHE A 419 17.92 -0.82 2.00
C PHE A 419 18.42 -2.28 2.07
N MET A 420 19.50 -2.55 2.83
CA MET A 420 19.96 -3.93 3.06
C MET A 420 19.01 -4.73 3.95
N GLY A 421 18.39 -4.07 4.94
CA GLY A 421 17.53 -4.71 5.92
C GLY A 421 16.24 -5.25 5.33
N LEU A 422 15.63 -4.56 4.36
CA LEU A 422 14.41 -5.02 3.70
C LEU A 422 14.51 -6.48 3.20
N PRO A 423 15.48 -6.85 2.34
CA PRO A 423 15.62 -8.22 1.86
C PRO A 423 16.42 -9.14 2.79
N LEU A 424 17.37 -8.60 3.59
CA LEU A 424 18.41 -9.39 4.27
C LEU A 424 18.48 -9.14 5.78
N PHE A 425 17.37 -8.80 6.44
CA PHE A 425 17.37 -8.55 7.88
C PHE A 425 17.90 -9.73 8.70
N PHE A 426 17.67 -10.98 8.26
CA PHE A 426 18.16 -12.16 8.97
C PHE A 426 19.70 -12.16 9.13
N LEU A 427 20.45 -11.65 8.15
CA LEU A 427 21.91 -11.50 8.24
C LEU A 427 22.28 -10.43 9.27
N LEU A 428 21.60 -9.28 9.21
CA LEU A 428 21.82 -8.17 10.15
C LEU A 428 21.53 -8.59 11.60
N TYR A 429 20.48 -9.39 11.81
CA TYR A 429 20.10 -9.90 13.12
C TYR A 429 21.25 -10.69 13.77
N PHE A 430 21.82 -11.67 13.06
CA PHE A 430 22.93 -12.47 13.59
C PHE A 430 24.20 -11.64 13.79
N TYR A 431 24.53 -10.78 12.82
CA TYR A 431 25.73 -9.94 12.90
C TYR A 431 25.72 -9.01 14.13
N TYR A 432 24.62 -8.27 14.35
CA TYR A 432 24.55 -7.29 15.44
C TYR A 432 24.18 -7.88 16.80
N LYS A 433 23.69 -9.12 16.86
CA LYS A 433 23.39 -9.81 18.13
C LYS A 433 24.63 -9.92 19.03
N ASP A 434 25.77 -10.25 18.45
CA ASP A 434 27.03 -10.39 19.20
C ASP A 434 27.89 -9.13 19.14
N LYS A 435 27.92 -8.46 17.99
CA LYS A 435 28.70 -7.22 17.82
C LYS A 435 28.32 -6.11 18.82
N LEU A 436 27.03 -5.96 19.16
CA LEU A 436 26.59 -4.99 20.19
C LEU A 436 27.07 -5.32 21.62
N LYS A 437 27.46 -6.57 21.89
CA LYS A 437 28.06 -6.95 23.18
C LYS A 437 29.52 -6.54 23.27
N GLU A 438 30.23 -6.56 22.15
CA GLU A 438 31.62 -6.13 22.04
C GLU A 438 31.70 -4.60 22.00
N ASP A 439 30.91 -3.98 21.12
CA ASP A 439 30.94 -2.53 20.87
C ASP A 439 30.50 -1.69 22.08
N ILE A 440 29.66 -2.22 22.98
CA ILE A 440 29.27 -1.46 24.19
C ILE A 440 30.44 -1.31 25.17
N LYS A 441 31.43 -2.23 25.15
CA LYS A 441 32.61 -2.17 26.02
C LYS A 441 33.58 -1.07 25.61
N THR A 442 33.49 -0.56 24.38
CA THR A 442 34.37 0.50 23.88
C THR A 442 33.88 1.90 24.25
N ILE A 443 32.71 2.04 24.87
CA ILE A 443 32.14 3.33 25.30
C ILE A 443 32.74 3.67 26.67
N ARG A 444 33.55 4.73 26.73
CA ARG A 444 34.23 5.23 27.94
C ARG A 444 33.69 6.57 28.41
#